data_AF-A0A073IBI4-F1
#
_entry.id   AF-A0A073IBI4-F1
#
_cell.length_a   1.000
_cell.length_b   1.000
_cell.length_c   1.000
_cell.angle_alpha   90.00
_cell.angle_beta   90.00
_cell.angle_gamma   90.00
#
_symmetry.space_group_name_H-M   'P 1'
#
loop_
_entity.id
_entity.type
_entity.pdbx_description
1 polymer ?
#
loop_
_entity_poly.entity_id
_entity_poly.type
_entity_poly.pdbx_seq_one_letter_code
_entity_poly.pdbx_strand_id
1 'polypeptide(L)'
;MPSLLKYLPDQCDWLHLDKKWICDVLMSLDNDGINQMIFEAKQKRRQKLDQTQNLIVHMRPEFAQALSESLNYSVQKGKSAHLIKQTSQRKRRMKKVEEVKGEEIAMRGSKQKYLQENKRMRDEFNDIKSHMDELVGYKQLVHQLHDNGVIDGEGRVLSNQPNLDMN
;
A
#
# COMPACT_ATOMS: atom_id res chain seq x y z
N MET A 1 -12.97 15.05 32.72
CA MET A 1 -12.33 15.11 31.39
C MET A 1 -13.17 15.78 30.27
N PRO A 2 -13.87 16.93 30.43
CA PRO A 2 -14.41 17.66 29.26
C PRO A 2 -13.67 18.96 28.89
N SER A 3 -12.79 19.47 29.76
CA SER A 3 -12.14 20.79 29.56
C SER A 3 -10.99 20.80 28.56
N LEU A 4 -10.35 19.65 28.32
CA LEU A 4 -9.20 19.52 27.41
C LEU A 4 -9.60 19.41 25.94
N LEU A 5 -10.86 19.05 25.65
CA LEU A 5 -11.35 18.89 24.27
C LEU A 5 -11.55 20.23 23.55
N LYS A 6 -11.55 21.36 24.26
CA LYS A 6 -11.69 22.71 23.67
C LYS A 6 -10.51 23.13 22.80
N TYR A 7 -9.36 22.48 22.93
CA TYR A 7 -8.14 22.80 22.19
C TYR A 7 -7.91 21.89 20.99
N LEU A 8 -8.79 20.90 20.78
CA LEU A 8 -8.72 20.01 19.63
C LEU A 8 -9.62 20.55 18.52
N PRO A 9 -9.16 20.50 17.25
CA PRO A 9 -10.01 20.80 16.10
C PRO A 9 -11.25 19.92 16.07
N ASP A 10 -12.33 20.39 15.44
CA ASP A 10 -13.55 19.60 15.29
C ASP A 10 -13.30 18.37 14.40
N GLN A 11 -14.10 17.31 14.59
CA GLN A 11 -13.89 16.00 13.91
C GLN A 11 -13.82 16.11 12.37
N CYS A 12 -14.45 17.13 11.77
CA CYS A 12 -14.40 17.37 10.33
C CYS A 12 -13.02 17.83 9.84
N ASP A 13 -12.22 18.48 10.68
CA ASP A 13 -10.89 19.01 10.33
C ASP A 13 -9.78 17.94 10.44
N TRP A 14 -10.11 16.76 10.96
CA TRP A 14 -9.15 15.67 11.19
C TRP A 14 -8.77 14.92 9.92
N LEU A 15 -9.53 15.09 8.83
CA LEU A 15 -9.28 14.44 7.54
C LEU A 15 -7.96 14.88 6.88
N HIS A 16 -7.47 16.07 7.20
CA HIS A 16 -6.22 16.62 6.65
C HIS A 16 -5.06 16.68 7.65
N LEU A 17 -5.30 16.28 8.90
CA LEU A 17 -4.28 16.28 9.94
C LEU A 17 -3.45 15.00 9.86
N ASP A 18 -2.13 15.16 9.98
CA ASP A 18 -1.21 14.03 10.03
C ASP A 18 -1.52 13.19 11.28
N LYS A 19 -1.82 11.91 11.06
CA LYS A 19 -2.09 10.93 12.12
C LYS A 19 -0.94 10.88 13.14
N LYS A 20 0.30 11.10 12.69
CA LYS A 20 1.47 11.17 13.57
C LYS A 20 1.36 12.38 14.51
N TRP A 21 1.04 13.55 13.96
CA TRP A 21 0.90 14.78 14.74
C TRP A 21 -0.21 14.67 15.80
N ILE A 22 -1.37 14.10 15.44
CA ILE A 22 -2.48 13.88 16.38
C ILE A 22 -2.03 12.96 17.53
N CYS A 23 -1.35 11.86 17.22
CA CYS A 23 -0.81 10.96 18.23
C CYS A 23 0.19 11.66 19.16
N ASP A 24 1.09 12.48 18.61
CA ASP A 24 2.08 13.21 19.39
C ASP A 24 1.42 14.22 20.34
N VAL A 25 0.41 14.95 19.85
CA VAL A 25 -0.39 15.87 20.67
C VAL A 25 -1.14 15.12 21.78
N LEU A 26 -1.86 14.06 21.45
CA LEU A 26 -2.61 13.28 22.44
C LEU A 26 -1.67 12.68 23.50
N MET A 27 -0.54 12.10 23.10
CA MET A 27 0.45 11.54 24.00
C MET A 27 1.16 12.59 24.86
N SER A 28 1.19 13.86 24.43
CA SER A 28 1.69 14.98 25.23
C SER A 28 0.69 15.48 26.27
N LEU A 29 -0.61 15.36 26.00
CA LEU A 29 -1.68 15.84 26.86
C LEU A 29 -2.01 14.87 28.00
N ASP A 30 -2.02 13.57 27.73
CA ASP A 30 -2.32 12.53 28.72
C ASP A 30 -1.61 11.21 28.37
N ASN A 31 -0.30 11.19 28.63
CA ASN A 31 0.54 10.04 28.32
C ASN A 31 0.07 8.78 29.06
N ASP A 32 -0.22 8.90 30.36
CA ASP A 32 -0.55 7.78 31.24
C ASP A 32 -1.94 7.22 30.93
N GLY A 33 -2.95 8.08 30.76
CA GLY A 33 -4.30 7.66 30.41
C GLY A 33 -4.37 6.97 29.06
N ILE A 34 -3.64 7.48 28.06
CA ILE A 34 -3.59 6.87 26.73
C ILE A 34 -2.80 5.56 26.77
N ASN A 35 -1.67 5.50 27.47
CA ASN A 35 -0.92 4.25 27.64
C ASN A 35 -1.75 3.17 28.34
N GLN A 36 -2.52 3.53 29.37
CA GLN A 36 -3.44 2.62 30.04
C GLN A 36 -4.52 2.12 29.09
N MET A 37 -5.12 3.01 28.29
CA MET A 37 -6.12 2.64 27.28
C MET A 37 -5.53 1.71 26.20
N ILE A 38 -4.29 1.96 25.75
CA ILE A 38 -3.56 1.08 24.82
C ILE A 38 -3.31 -0.28 25.47
N PHE A 39 -2.90 -0.30 26.74
CA PHE A 39 -2.67 -1.54 27.47
C PHE A 39 -3.94 -2.37 27.58
N GLU A 40 -5.06 -1.76 27.95
CA GLU A 40 -6.37 -2.42 28.02
C GLU A 40 -6.83 -2.94 26.66
N ALA A 41 -6.65 -2.16 25.59
CA ALA A 41 -6.96 -2.59 24.23
C ALA A 41 -6.11 -3.81 23.82
N LYS A 42 -4.82 -3.83 24.17
CA LYS A 42 -3.94 -4.98 23.95
C LYS A 42 -4.40 -6.20 24.75
N GLN A 43 -4.77 -6.04 26.01
CA GLN A 43 -5.28 -7.15 26.85
C GLN A 43 -6.59 -7.70 26.30
N LYS A 44 -7.55 -6.85 25.94
CA LYS A 44 -8.82 -7.26 25.31
C LYS A 44 -8.58 -8.02 23.99
N ARG A 45 -7.67 -7.53 23.14
CA ARG A 45 -7.31 -8.23 21.89
C ARG A 45 -6.70 -9.60 22.18
N ARG A 46 -5.80 -9.68 23.16
CA ARG A 46 -5.19 -10.93 23.58
C ARG A 46 -6.23 -11.93 24.10
N GLN A 47 -7.13 -11.50 24.99
CA GLN A 47 -8.22 -12.34 25.50
C GLN A 47 -9.12 -12.85 24.37
N LYS A 48 -9.49 -11.98 23.41
CA LYS A 48 -10.26 -12.41 22.23
C LYS A 48 -9.51 -13.43 21.40
N LEU A 49 -8.19 -13.26 21.19
CA LEU A 49 -7.37 -14.23 20.47
C LEU A 49 -7.25 -15.57 21.22
N ASP A 50 -7.06 -15.52 22.53
CA ASP A 50 -6.96 -16.71 23.38
C ASP A 50 -8.30 -17.49 23.38
N GLN A 51 -9.43 -16.79 23.31
CA GLN A 51 -10.76 -17.39 23.15
C GLN A 51 -10.98 -17.94 21.73
N THR A 52 -10.71 -17.18 20.67
CA THR A 52 -10.95 -17.62 19.28
C THR A 52 -10.05 -18.77 18.86
N GLN A 53 -8.86 -18.87 19.45
CA GLN A 53 -7.92 -19.97 19.20
C GLN A 53 -8.13 -21.16 20.16
N ASN A 54 -9.18 -21.14 21.01
CA ASN A 54 -9.44 -22.17 22.04
C ASN A 54 -8.20 -22.47 22.91
N LEU A 55 -7.38 -21.45 23.19
CA LEU A 55 -6.15 -21.60 24.00
C LEU A 55 -6.44 -21.60 25.50
N ILE A 56 -7.65 -21.20 25.90
CA ILE A 56 -8.13 -21.30 27.28
C ILE A 56 -8.71 -22.70 27.48
N VAL A 57 -7.84 -23.66 27.80
CA VAL A 57 -8.25 -25.02 28.15
C VAL A 57 -8.50 -25.07 29.66
N HIS A 58 -9.72 -25.38 30.07
CA HIS A 58 -10.02 -25.70 31.46
C HIS A 58 -9.34 -27.03 31.81
N MET A 59 -8.19 -26.94 32.46
CA MET A 59 -7.45 -28.10 32.96
C MET A 59 -7.97 -28.45 34.35
N ARG A 60 -8.13 -29.75 34.65
CA ARG A 60 -8.44 -30.17 36.02
C ARG A 60 -7.29 -29.76 36.95
N PRO A 61 -7.60 -29.31 38.18
CA PRO A 61 -6.60 -28.74 39.08
C PRO A 61 -5.44 -29.72 39.38
N GLU A 62 -5.69 -31.02 39.41
CA GLU A 62 -4.67 -32.05 39.66
C GLU A 62 -3.63 -32.09 38.52
N PHE A 63 -4.07 -31.94 37.27
CA PHE A 63 -3.17 -31.90 36.12
C PHE A 63 -2.44 -30.57 36.00
N ALA A 64 -3.09 -29.46 36.34
CA ALA A 64 -2.44 -28.15 36.37
C ALA A 64 -1.33 -28.10 37.43
N GLN A 65 -1.59 -28.71 38.58
CA GLN A 65 -0.61 -28.85 39.66
C GLN A 65 0.54 -29.78 39.24
N ALA A 66 0.26 -30.98 38.72
CA ALA A 66 1.29 -31.89 38.23
C ALA A 66 2.14 -31.27 37.10
N LEU A 67 1.54 -30.46 36.21
CA LEU A 67 2.25 -29.72 35.16
C LEU A 67 3.15 -28.64 35.76
N SER A 68 2.67 -27.88 36.74
CA SER A 68 3.46 -26.87 37.46
C SER A 68 4.65 -27.50 38.18
N GLU A 69 4.43 -28.60 38.91
CA GLU A 69 5.46 -29.34 39.61
C GLU A 69 6.50 -29.93 38.65
N SER A 70 6.08 -30.50 37.53
CA SER A 70 6.99 -31.02 36.52
C SER A 70 7.74 -29.94 35.75
N LEU A 71 7.14 -28.76 35.51
CA LEU A 71 7.85 -27.60 34.98
C LEU A 71 8.91 -27.09 35.97
N ASN A 72 8.57 -26.97 37.26
CA ASN A 72 9.49 -26.55 38.31
C ASN A 72 10.65 -27.54 38.50
N TYR A 73 10.36 -28.85 38.48
CA TYR A 73 11.38 -29.90 38.52
C TYR A 73 12.29 -29.87 37.28
N SER A 74 11.72 -29.61 36.11
CA SER A 74 12.43 -29.51 34.84
C SER A 74 13.31 -28.25 34.73
N VAL A 75 12.94 -27.17 35.43
CA VAL A 75 13.78 -25.97 35.60
C VAL A 75 14.95 -26.26 36.55
N GLN A 76 14.75 -27.06 37.61
CA GLN A 76 15.82 -27.44 38.55
C GLN A 76 16.78 -28.52 38.00
N LYS A 77 16.33 -29.45 37.15
CA LYS A 77 17.18 -30.50 36.52
C LYS A 77 17.45 -30.31 35.03
N GLY A 78 17.00 -29.19 34.45
CA GLY A 78 17.62 -28.51 33.32
C GLY A 78 17.53 -29.12 31.91
N LYS A 79 16.70 -30.13 31.62
CA LYS A 79 16.72 -30.77 30.28
C LYS A 79 15.41 -30.84 29.50
N SER A 80 14.24 -30.93 30.15
CA SER A 80 13.00 -31.25 29.39
C SER A 80 12.19 -30.01 28.95
N ALA A 81 12.08 -28.98 29.79
CA ALA A 81 11.31 -27.77 29.48
C ALA A 81 12.00 -26.91 28.38
N HIS A 82 13.32 -27.01 28.27
CA HIS A 82 14.08 -26.32 27.23
C HIS A 82 13.77 -26.88 25.83
N LEU A 83 13.52 -28.19 25.70
CA LEU A 83 13.20 -28.86 24.42
C LEU A 83 11.81 -28.45 23.89
N ILE A 84 10.82 -28.26 24.77
CA ILE A 84 9.47 -27.80 24.39
C ILE A 84 9.50 -26.36 23.88
N LYS A 85 10.30 -25.48 24.51
CA LYS A 85 10.52 -24.11 24.02
C LYS A 85 11.26 -24.09 22.67
N GLN A 86 12.30 -24.90 22.50
CA GLN A 86 13.08 -24.90 21.25
C GLN A 86 12.26 -25.39 20.04
N THR A 87 11.49 -26.48 20.19
CA THR A 87 10.63 -27.00 19.11
C THR A 87 9.51 -26.02 18.75
N SER A 88 8.89 -25.36 19.74
CA SER A 88 7.88 -24.32 19.52
C SER A 88 8.45 -23.07 18.85
N GLN A 89 9.65 -22.62 19.26
CA GLN A 89 10.34 -21.50 18.61
C GLN A 89 10.74 -21.84 17.18
N ARG A 90 11.20 -23.07 16.91
CA ARG A 90 11.55 -23.54 15.56
C ARG A 90 10.34 -23.53 14.63
N LYS A 91 9.17 -24.03 15.08
CA LYS A 91 7.91 -23.96 14.31
C LYS A 91 7.47 -22.53 14.04
N ARG A 92 7.53 -21.63 15.03
CA ARG A 92 7.20 -20.20 14.85
C ARG A 92 8.15 -19.51 13.87
N ARG A 93 9.45 -19.81 13.93
CA ARG A 93 10.44 -19.29 12.96
C ARG A 93 10.15 -19.79 11.55
N MET A 94 9.84 -21.07 11.35
CA MET A 94 9.49 -21.58 10.02
C MET A 94 8.21 -20.93 9.47
N LYS A 95 7.16 -20.79 10.28
CA LYS A 95 5.93 -20.11 9.86
C LYS A 95 6.17 -18.65 9.46
N LYS A 96 6.99 -17.92 10.24
CA LYS A 96 7.37 -16.54 9.92
C LYS A 96 8.19 -16.44 8.63
N VAL A 97 9.08 -17.41 8.38
CA VAL A 97 9.88 -17.46 7.14
C VAL A 97 9.01 -17.75 5.91
N GLU A 98 8.01 -18.61 6.02
CA GLU A 98 7.07 -18.85 4.93
C GLU A 98 6.17 -17.64 4.64
N GLU A 99 5.68 -16.98 5.68
CA GLU A 99 4.86 -15.77 5.55
C GLU A 99 5.64 -14.64 4.85
N VAL A 100 6.90 -14.42 5.23
CA VAL A 100 7.80 -13.45 4.58
C VAL A 100 8.07 -13.83 3.11
N LYS A 101 8.23 -15.12 2.78
CA LYS A 101 8.36 -15.57 1.38
C LYS A 101 7.10 -15.27 0.56
N GLY A 102 5.92 -15.50 1.14
CA GLY A 102 4.63 -15.19 0.49
C GLY A 102 4.47 -13.70 0.20
N GLU A 103 4.80 -12.85 1.19
CA GLU A 103 4.78 -11.40 1.03
C GLU A 103 5.80 -10.90 0.00
N GLU A 104 7.01 -11.48 -0.05
CA GLU A 104 8.03 -11.13 -1.04
C GLU A 104 7.58 -11.46 -2.48
N ILE A 105 6.92 -12.62 -2.68
CA ILE A 105 6.38 -13.02 -3.98
C ILE A 105 5.26 -12.06 -4.41
N ALA A 106 4.35 -11.70 -3.50
CA ALA A 106 3.27 -10.76 -3.77
C ALA A 106 3.80 -9.35 -4.13
N MET A 107 4.81 -8.87 -3.40
CA MET A 107 5.51 -7.61 -3.68
C MET A 107 6.22 -7.62 -5.03
N ARG A 108 6.90 -8.72 -5.39
CA ARG A 108 7.53 -8.87 -6.71
C ARG A 108 6.50 -8.85 -7.83
N GLY A 109 5.37 -9.54 -7.66
CA GLY A 109 4.27 -9.51 -8.62
C GLY A 109 3.69 -8.11 -8.81
N SER A 110 3.48 -7.38 -7.72
CA SER A 110 3.02 -5.98 -7.75
C SER A 110 4.01 -5.06 -8.45
N LYS A 111 5.30 -5.16 -8.13
CA LYS A 111 6.38 -4.39 -8.78
C LYS A 111 6.46 -4.67 -10.28
N GLN A 112 6.35 -5.94 -10.69
CA GLN A 112 6.41 -6.32 -12.10
C GLN A 112 5.21 -5.79 -12.88
N LYS A 113 3.99 -5.85 -12.31
CA LYS A 113 2.79 -5.24 -12.89
C LYS A 113 2.96 -3.73 -13.05
N TYR A 114 3.44 -3.04 -12.00
CA TYR A 114 3.69 -1.60 -12.05
C TYR A 114 4.69 -1.23 -13.16
N LEU A 115 5.81 -1.96 -13.26
CA LEU A 115 6.81 -1.72 -14.30
C LEU A 115 6.25 -1.95 -15.71
N GLN A 116 5.40 -2.96 -15.89
CA GLN A 116 4.76 -3.27 -17.16
C GLN A 116 3.75 -2.21 -17.57
N GLU A 117 2.91 -1.75 -16.64
CA GLU A 117 1.96 -0.64 -16.85
C GLU A 117 2.70 0.65 -17.21
N ASN A 118 3.78 0.95 -16.50
CA ASN A 118 4.58 2.16 -16.71
C ASN A 118 5.32 2.12 -18.05
N LYS A 119 5.78 0.93 -18.50
CA LYS A 119 6.31 0.75 -19.85
C LYS A 119 5.24 1.00 -20.90
N ARG A 120 4.06 0.38 -20.75
CA ARG A 120 2.93 0.54 -21.68
C ARG A 120 2.52 2.01 -21.83
N MET A 121 2.42 2.76 -20.73
CA MET A 121 2.07 4.19 -20.77
C MET A 121 3.12 5.03 -21.51
N ARG A 122 4.41 4.69 -21.41
CA ARG A 122 5.47 5.37 -22.19
C ARG A 122 5.36 5.08 -23.67
N ASP A 123 5.07 3.83 -24.02
CA ASP A 123 4.91 3.43 -25.41
C ASP A 123 3.69 4.15 -26.03
N GLU A 124 2.54 4.19 -25.33
CA GLU A 124 1.35 4.95 -25.74
C GLU A 124 1.64 6.46 -25.87
N PHE A 125 2.38 7.04 -24.92
CA PHE A 125 2.75 8.46 -24.99
C PHE A 125 3.66 8.77 -26.19
N ASN A 126 4.63 7.90 -26.47
CA ASN A 126 5.51 8.06 -27.62
C ASN A 126 4.75 7.93 -28.94
N ASP A 127 3.77 7.03 -29.02
CA ASP A 127 2.93 6.86 -30.20
C ASP A 127 2.07 8.11 -30.47
N ILE A 128 1.43 8.66 -29.43
CA ILE A 128 0.69 9.92 -29.51
C ILE A 128 1.60 11.07 -29.96
N LYS A 129 2.82 11.13 -29.41
CA LYS A 129 3.79 12.15 -29.80
C LYS A 129 4.16 12.04 -31.29
N SER A 130 4.38 10.83 -31.79
CA SER A 130 4.66 10.59 -33.21
C SER A 130 3.52 11.08 -34.11
N HIS A 131 2.28 10.76 -33.75
CA HIS A 131 1.10 11.25 -34.49
C HIS A 131 0.99 12.77 -34.45
N MET A 132 1.34 13.39 -33.33
CA MET A 132 1.33 14.85 -33.20
C MET A 132 2.39 15.49 -34.10
N ASP A 133 3.59 14.92 -34.17
CA ASP A 133 4.67 15.40 -35.04
C ASP A 133 4.29 15.26 -36.52
N GLU A 134 3.60 14.17 -36.91
CA GLU A 134 3.04 13.99 -38.26
C GLU A 134 2.00 15.05 -38.61
N LEU A 135 1.07 15.35 -37.70
CA LEU A 135 0.06 16.39 -37.90
C LEU A 135 0.68 17.78 -38.02
N VAL A 136 1.74 18.06 -37.26
CA VAL A 136 2.51 19.30 -37.39
C VAL A 136 3.18 19.37 -38.76
N GLY A 137 3.78 18.28 -39.23
CA GLY A 137 4.36 18.20 -40.58
C GLY A 137 3.31 18.41 -41.68
N TYR A 138 2.14 17.78 -41.55
CA TYR A 138 1.02 17.96 -42.48
C TYR A 138 0.54 19.42 -42.50
N LYS A 139 0.40 20.04 -41.33
CA LYS A 139 0.03 21.46 -41.22
C LYS A 139 1.04 22.37 -41.93
N GLN A 140 2.33 22.10 -41.78
CA GLN A 140 3.39 22.86 -42.46
C GLN A 140 3.31 22.70 -43.98
N LEU A 141 3.07 21.48 -44.48
CA LEU A 141 2.89 21.22 -45.91
C LEU A 141 1.68 21.98 -46.47
N VAL A 142 0.54 21.96 -45.77
CA VAL A 142 -0.66 22.69 -46.17
C VAL A 142 -0.37 24.19 -46.27
N HIS A 143 0.33 24.77 -45.29
CA HIS A 143 0.76 26.17 -45.35
C HIS A 143 1.65 26.45 -46.57
N GLN A 144 2.63 25.59 -46.87
CA GLN A 144 3.49 25.75 -48.04
C GLN A 144 2.71 25.68 -49.36
N LEU A 145 1.75 24.75 -49.48
CA LEU A 145 0.91 24.63 -50.68
C LEU A 145 0.01 25.85 -50.87
N HIS A 146 -0.50 26.40 -49.77
CA HIS A 146 -1.30 27.64 -49.78
C HIS A 146 -0.45 28.84 -50.21
N ASP A 147 0.73 29.01 -49.61
CA ASP A 147 1.64 30.13 -49.92
C ASP A 147 2.16 30.08 -51.37
N ASN A 148 2.30 28.87 -51.92
CA ASN A 148 2.65 28.65 -53.33
C ASN A 148 1.46 28.79 -54.30
N GLY A 149 0.25 29.12 -53.81
CA GLY A 149 -0.95 29.32 -54.61
C GLY A 149 -1.52 28.05 -55.23
N VAL A 150 -1.19 26.87 -54.70
CA VAL A 150 -1.71 25.57 -55.16
C VAL A 150 -3.08 25.27 -54.56
N ILE A 151 -3.32 25.72 -53.32
CA ILE A 151 -4.58 25.53 -52.61
C ILE A 151 -5.06 26.85 -51.99
N ASP A 152 -6.38 27.01 -51.81
CA ASP A 152 -6.98 28.16 -51.12
C ASP A 152 -6.94 28.02 -49.59
N GLY A 153 -7.39 29.05 -48.87
CA GLY A 153 -7.40 29.08 -47.40
C GLY A 153 -8.32 28.03 -46.75
N GLU A 154 -9.16 27.35 -47.53
CA GLU A 154 -9.98 26.22 -47.10
C GLU A 154 -9.38 24.86 -47.50
N GLY A 155 -8.21 24.85 -48.15
CA GLY A 155 -7.49 23.65 -48.58
C GLY A 155 -7.98 23.05 -49.89
N ARG A 156 -8.77 23.78 -50.69
CA ARG A 156 -9.24 23.34 -52.01
C ARG A 156 -8.20 23.67 -53.07
N VAL A 157 -7.99 22.76 -54.02
CA VAL A 157 -7.03 22.95 -55.11
C VAL A 157 -7.47 24.11 -56.00
N LEU A 158 -6.59 25.08 -56.19
CA LEU A 158 -6.73 26.14 -57.17
C LEU A 158 -6.31 25.55 -58.52
N SER A 159 -7.28 25.03 -59.27
CA SER A 159 -7.03 24.57 -60.62
C SER A 159 -6.59 25.74 -61.50
N ASN A 160 -5.30 25.82 -61.82
CA ASN A 160 -4.84 26.52 -63.01
C ASN A 160 -5.49 25.84 -64.21
N GLN A 161 -6.59 26.41 -64.73
CA GLN A 161 -7.03 26.09 -66.08
C GLN A 161 -5.87 26.46 -67.02
N PRO A 162 -5.28 25.52 -67.77
CA PRO A 162 -4.44 25.91 -68.89
C PRO A 162 -5.36 26.56 -69.92
N ASN A 163 -5.00 27.76 -70.37
CA ASN A 163 -5.62 28.45 -71.49
C ASN A 163 -5.89 27.46 -72.64
N LEU A 164 -7.18 27.12 -72.83
CA LEU A 164 -7.71 26.66 -74.11
C LEU A 164 -8.33 27.89 -74.79
N ASP A 165 -7.47 28.83 -75.15
CA ASP A 165 -7.77 29.88 -76.13
C ASP A 165 -6.58 29.94 -77.08
N MET A 166 -6.63 29.13 -78.13
CA MET A 166 -5.84 29.29 -79.34
C MET A 166 -6.61 28.64 -80.51
N ASN A 167 -7.24 29.51 -81.29
CA ASN A 167 -7.88 29.36 -82.62
C ASN A 167 -9.22 28.64 -82.74
#